data_AF-K6NZH2-F1
#
_entry.id   AF-K6NZH2-F1
#
_cell.length_a   1.000
_cell.length_b   1.000
_cell.length_c   1.000
_cell.angle_alpha   90.00
_cell.angle_beta   90.00
_cell.angle_gamma   90.00
#
_symmetry.space_group_name_H-M   'P 1'
#
loop_
_entity.id
_entity.type
_entity.pdbx_description
1 polymer ?
#
loop_
_entity_poly.entity_id
_entity_poly.type
_entity_poly.pdbx_seq_one_letter_code
_entity_poly.pdbx_strand_id
1 'polypeptide(L)'
;MEAIEPARVQRALQAFVGAPVYLHLETTHGAYTRGGFGAFARNVQVQLEDAALRGAGPFRAGLRVAGGWVYAEGLTHWQEEPGRLILEGHDDEGRLTVVLELSRSPFPLATPGDAVPAGEGGVEPASPTAPEGVPAGRTVPAGRSAPEAPSARDGGATIAAGPPAEPVPAPVPAPWDRHLVVVLAHPDDESFGAAGTMALAVRQRIPVTMVSVTAGQMGRRVGQPPLATREGLGPLRIGELRQAMAAVGVGDVRVLGVWDKTVEFQDRSRLAARIRGILEETGATTVITFHPKLGGHPDHNATGAATVEAVMGIPPAQRPRLLCVRGPVRDADPGLPLVTVPVEAVRPQKEAAFRAHRSQTYGWEERMEQDPEMARRFARLFTEETFWVYWPGPAGRKGGEPASAQGDS
;
A
#
# COMPACT_ATOMS: atom_id res chain seq x y z
N MET A 1 2.31 30.49 -11.51
CA MET A 1 1.79 29.30 -10.83
C MET A 1 1.47 29.63 -9.39
N GLU A 2 0.37 29.09 -8.85
CA GLU A 2 -0.12 29.35 -7.49
C GLU A 2 0.01 28.10 -6.63
N ALA A 3 -0.01 28.23 -5.30
CA ALA A 3 -0.11 27.05 -4.43
C ALA A 3 -1.44 26.31 -4.68
N ILE A 4 -1.43 24.98 -4.57
CA ILE A 4 -2.62 24.17 -4.81
C ILE A 4 -3.77 24.58 -3.89
N GLU A 5 -4.88 24.97 -4.52
CA GLU A 5 -6.17 25.13 -3.88
C GLU A 5 -7.02 23.88 -4.10
N PRO A 6 -7.18 22.98 -3.10
CA PRO A 6 -7.68 21.62 -3.34
C PRO A 6 -9.04 21.57 -4.02
N ALA A 7 -9.97 22.45 -3.63
CA ALA A 7 -11.31 22.48 -4.19
C ALA A 7 -11.34 23.00 -5.64
N ARG A 8 -10.47 23.96 -6.00
CA ARG A 8 -10.36 24.47 -7.38
C ARG A 8 -9.69 23.43 -8.28
N VAL A 9 -8.57 22.87 -7.84
CA VAL A 9 -7.84 21.84 -8.59
C VAL A 9 -8.70 20.59 -8.79
N GLN A 10 -9.43 20.14 -7.77
CA GLN A 10 -10.33 19.00 -7.89
C GLN A 10 -11.43 19.25 -8.94
N ARG A 11 -12.00 20.47 -9.02
CA ARG A 11 -12.96 20.83 -10.08
C ARG A 11 -12.30 20.87 -11.46
N ALA A 12 -11.11 21.45 -11.57
CA ALA A 12 -10.36 21.50 -12.83
C ALA A 12 -10.04 20.10 -13.35
N LEU A 13 -9.56 19.19 -12.50
CA LEU A 13 -9.33 17.77 -12.83
C LEU A 13 -10.60 17.09 -13.37
N GLN A 14 -11.74 17.32 -12.72
CA GLN A 14 -13.02 16.73 -13.12
C GLN A 14 -13.52 17.23 -14.48
N ALA A 15 -13.12 18.44 -14.91
CA ALA A 15 -13.47 18.98 -16.23
C ALA A 15 -12.79 18.27 -17.42
N PHE A 16 -11.86 17.35 -17.14
CA PHE A 16 -11.19 16.49 -18.12
C PHE A 16 -11.75 15.04 -18.15
N VAL A 17 -12.63 14.67 -17.22
CA VAL A 17 -13.22 13.32 -17.15
C VAL A 17 -14.22 13.11 -18.29
N GLY A 18 -14.21 11.92 -18.89
CA GLY A 18 -15.14 11.51 -19.94
C GLY A 18 -14.71 11.80 -21.37
N ALA A 19 -13.63 12.57 -21.59
CA ALA A 19 -13.09 12.89 -22.92
C ALA A 19 -11.63 12.41 -23.08
N PRO A 20 -11.14 12.21 -24.32
CA PRO A 20 -9.73 12.03 -24.59
C PRO A 20 -8.93 13.29 -24.22
N VAL A 21 -7.79 13.10 -23.57
CA VAL A 21 -6.88 14.17 -23.14
C VAL A 21 -5.43 13.78 -23.43
N TYR A 22 -4.59 14.79 -23.64
CA TYR A 22 -3.15 14.63 -23.73
C TYR A 22 -2.55 14.81 -22.34
N LEU A 23 -1.78 13.82 -21.92
CA LEU A 23 -1.08 13.76 -20.64
C LEU A 23 0.40 14.12 -20.83
N HIS A 24 0.92 14.97 -19.94
CA HIS A 24 2.35 15.08 -19.64
C HIS A 24 2.57 14.66 -18.18
N LEU A 25 3.43 13.68 -17.95
CA LEU A 25 3.85 13.29 -16.60
C LEU A 25 5.37 13.25 -16.59
N GLU A 26 5.98 13.93 -15.65
CA GLU A 26 7.42 13.99 -15.51
C GLU A 26 7.81 13.92 -14.05
N THR A 27 8.87 13.19 -13.76
CA THR A 27 9.62 13.35 -12.51
C THR A 27 11.05 13.65 -12.85
N THR A 28 11.64 14.62 -12.17
CA THR A 28 13.03 15.01 -12.38
C THR A 28 13.72 15.15 -11.04
N HIS A 29 14.82 14.43 -10.84
CA HIS A 29 15.78 14.65 -9.78
C HIS A 29 17.14 14.69 -10.47
N GLY A 30 17.76 15.88 -10.51
CA GLY A 30 18.82 16.25 -11.44
C GLY A 30 19.81 15.11 -11.75
N ALA A 31 20.05 14.86 -13.04
CA ALA A 31 20.80 13.69 -13.53
C ALA A 31 22.23 13.57 -12.97
N TYR A 32 22.80 14.66 -12.47
CA TYR A 32 24.15 14.73 -11.89
C TYR A 32 24.17 14.61 -10.35
N THR A 33 23.01 14.45 -9.72
CA THR A 33 22.91 14.19 -8.28
C THR A 33 23.12 12.71 -7.99
N ARG A 34 23.71 12.40 -6.82
CA ARG A 34 23.88 11.00 -6.41
C ARG A 34 22.50 10.38 -6.20
N GLY A 35 22.17 9.37 -7.00
CA GLY A 35 20.83 8.79 -7.02
C GLY A 35 19.82 9.57 -7.87
N GLY A 36 20.27 10.39 -8.82
CA GLY A 36 19.39 11.06 -9.78
C GLY A 36 18.54 10.04 -10.55
N PHE A 37 17.25 10.34 -10.67
CA PHE A 37 16.27 9.54 -11.40
C PHE A 37 15.37 10.48 -12.18
N GLY A 38 14.87 10.00 -13.31
CA GLY A 38 13.95 10.76 -14.13
C GLY A 38 13.15 9.86 -15.06
N ALA A 39 11.94 10.30 -15.34
CA ALA A 39 11.04 9.68 -16.29
C ALA A 39 10.12 10.77 -16.81
N PHE A 40 9.82 10.75 -18.11
CA PHE A 40 8.79 11.60 -18.67
C PHE A 40 7.97 10.88 -19.72
N ALA A 41 6.70 11.26 -19.80
CA ALA A 41 5.77 10.88 -20.85
C ALA A 41 5.09 12.17 -21.32
N ARG A 42 5.07 12.42 -22.62
CA ARG A 42 4.49 13.64 -23.22
C ARG A 42 3.60 13.27 -24.39
N ASN A 43 2.49 14.00 -24.55
CA ASN A 43 1.49 13.75 -25.60
C ASN A 43 0.91 12.32 -25.58
N VAL A 44 0.89 11.68 -24.41
CA VAL A 44 0.20 10.39 -24.26
C VAL A 44 -1.29 10.67 -24.22
N GLN A 45 -2.03 10.17 -25.21
CA GLN A 45 -3.47 10.32 -25.23
C GLN A 45 -4.13 9.25 -24.35
N VAL A 46 -4.94 9.70 -23.39
CA VAL A 46 -5.68 8.82 -22.48
C VAL A 46 -7.13 9.28 -22.38
N GLN A 47 -8.02 8.38 -22.00
CA GLN A 47 -9.39 8.72 -21.62
C GLN A 47 -9.52 8.60 -20.10
N LEU A 48 -9.87 9.70 -19.43
CA LEU A 48 -10.03 9.72 -17.98
C LEU A 48 -11.44 9.22 -17.61
N GLU A 49 -11.48 8.18 -16.79
CA GLU A 49 -12.72 7.63 -16.20
C GLU A 49 -13.05 8.27 -14.85
N ASP A 50 -12.03 8.75 -14.13
CA ASP A 50 -12.15 9.54 -12.90
C ASP A 50 -10.82 10.25 -12.60
N ALA A 51 -10.85 11.30 -11.78
CA ALA A 51 -9.66 12.05 -11.39
C ALA A 51 -9.82 12.67 -9.99
N ALA A 52 -8.86 12.43 -9.11
CA ALA A 52 -8.95 12.89 -7.72
C ALA A 52 -7.64 13.49 -7.23
N LEU A 53 -7.76 14.60 -6.51
CA LEU A 53 -6.68 15.19 -5.71
C LEU A 53 -6.87 14.82 -4.23
N ARG A 54 -5.81 14.37 -3.57
CA ARG A 54 -5.81 13.96 -2.16
C ARG A 54 -4.57 14.45 -1.42
N GLY A 55 -4.63 14.42 -0.09
CA GLY A 55 -3.57 14.90 0.80
C GLY A 55 -3.83 16.29 1.38
N ALA A 56 -2.97 16.69 2.32
CA ALA A 56 -3.00 18.00 2.99
C ALA A 56 -1.80 18.88 2.59
N GLY A 57 -1.10 18.52 1.51
CA GLY A 57 0.14 19.16 1.08
C GLY A 57 1.39 18.46 1.63
N PRO A 58 2.37 18.09 0.77
CA PRO A 58 2.24 17.96 -0.68
C PRO A 58 1.09 17.01 -1.08
N PHE A 59 0.47 17.28 -2.22
CA PHE A 59 -0.72 16.59 -2.72
C PHE A 59 -0.37 15.42 -3.64
N ARG A 60 -1.37 14.56 -3.82
CA ARG A 60 -1.35 13.42 -4.74
C ARG A 60 -2.51 13.53 -5.70
N ALA A 61 -2.25 13.27 -6.97
CA ALA A 61 -3.28 13.16 -8.00
C ALA A 61 -3.34 11.70 -8.48
N GLY A 62 -4.52 11.11 -8.43
CA GLY A 62 -4.82 9.81 -9.02
C GLY A 62 -5.80 9.99 -10.17
N LEU A 63 -5.39 9.62 -11.38
CA LEU A 63 -6.23 9.63 -12.58
C LEU A 63 -6.53 8.18 -12.96
N ARG A 64 -7.80 7.81 -12.96
CA ARG A 64 -8.26 6.50 -13.42
C ARG A 64 -8.43 6.56 -14.93
N VAL A 65 -7.76 5.66 -15.63
CA VAL A 65 -7.84 5.53 -17.10
C VAL A 65 -8.36 4.15 -17.46
N ALA A 66 -8.74 3.96 -18.72
CA ALA A 66 -9.16 2.66 -19.23
C ALA A 66 -8.10 1.58 -18.92
N GLY A 67 -8.44 0.65 -18.03
CA GLY A 67 -7.57 -0.46 -17.63
C GLY A 67 -6.40 -0.10 -16.71
N GLY A 68 -6.32 1.11 -16.15
CA GLY A 68 -5.16 1.49 -15.34
C GLY A 68 -5.28 2.80 -14.55
N TRP A 69 -4.13 3.27 -14.07
CA TRP A 69 -4.00 4.48 -13.28
C TRP A 69 -2.79 5.29 -13.70
N VAL A 70 -2.93 6.61 -13.65
CA VAL A 70 -1.82 7.56 -13.63
C VAL A 70 -1.79 8.15 -12.21
N TYR A 71 -0.61 8.16 -11.60
CA TYR A 71 -0.44 8.65 -10.23
C TYR A 71 0.74 9.60 -10.17
N ALA A 72 0.52 10.77 -9.56
CA ALA A 72 1.56 11.75 -9.25
C ALA A 72 1.49 12.11 -7.76
N GLU A 73 2.65 12.23 -7.12
CA GLU A 73 2.81 12.54 -5.70
C GLU A 73 3.87 13.62 -5.51
N GLY A 74 3.64 14.51 -4.55
CA GLY A 74 4.54 15.63 -4.28
C GLY A 74 4.09 16.95 -4.91
N LEU A 75 2.84 17.03 -5.38
CA LEU A 75 2.31 18.23 -6.05
C LEU A 75 2.10 19.35 -5.02
N THR A 76 2.57 20.56 -5.32
CA THR A 76 2.50 21.72 -4.42
C THR A 76 1.86 22.93 -5.09
N HIS A 77 2.00 23.08 -6.41
CA HIS A 77 1.56 24.23 -7.18
C HIS A 77 0.66 23.83 -8.35
N TRP A 78 -0.14 24.78 -8.84
CA TRP A 78 -1.01 24.59 -9.99
C TRP A 78 -1.21 25.87 -10.80
N GLN A 79 -1.63 25.68 -12.05
CA GLN A 79 -2.07 26.72 -12.96
C GLN A 79 -3.11 26.16 -13.93
N GLU A 80 -4.11 26.96 -14.25
CA GLU A 80 -5.15 26.62 -15.22
C GLU A 80 -5.07 27.58 -16.40
N GLU A 81 -5.08 27.01 -17.60
CA GLU A 81 -5.09 27.71 -18.88
C GLU A 81 -6.30 27.21 -19.69
N PRO A 82 -6.77 27.94 -20.72
CA PRO A 82 -7.87 27.47 -21.56
C PRO A 82 -7.61 26.07 -22.14
N GLY A 83 -8.32 25.07 -21.61
CA GLY A 83 -8.20 23.68 -22.03
C GLY A 83 -6.97 22.93 -21.50
N ARG A 84 -6.20 23.50 -20.56
CA ARG A 84 -5.01 22.87 -19.95
C ARG A 84 -4.96 23.08 -18.44
N LEU A 85 -4.58 22.04 -17.72
CA LEU A 85 -4.31 22.07 -16.28
C LEU A 85 -2.87 21.63 -16.05
N ILE A 86 -2.15 22.41 -15.26
CA ILE A 86 -0.75 22.18 -14.92
C ILE A 86 -0.67 22.01 -13.41
N LEU A 87 -0.10 20.89 -12.95
CA LEU A 87 0.20 20.62 -11.55
C LEU A 87 1.69 20.35 -11.41
N GLU A 88 2.36 21.08 -10.53
CA GLU A 88 3.81 20.95 -10.29
C GLU A 88 4.09 20.65 -8.83
N GLY A 89 5.13 19.87 -8.59
CA GLY A 89 5.72 19.64 -7.27
C GLY A 89 7.09 20.27 -7.18
N HIS A 90 7.33 21.00 -6.10
CA HIS A 90 8.60 21.69 -5.83
C HIS A 90 9.16 21.23 -4.49
N ASP A 91 10.48 21.07 -4.41
CA ASP A 91 11.20 20.85 -3.15
C ASP A 91 11.33 22.15 -2.33
N ASP A 92 11.94 22.05 -1.15
CA ASP A 92 12.11 23.18 -0.22
C ASP A 92 13.00 24.30 -0.78
N GLU A 93 13.77 24.02 -1.84
CA GLU A 93 14.59 24.99 -2.57
C GLU A 93 13.89 25.55 -3.82
N GLY A 94 12.62 25.17 -4.03
CA GLY A 94 11.80 25.61 -5.15
C GLY A 94 12.06 24.88 -6.46
N ARG A 95 12.90 23.83 -6.47
CA ARG A 95 13.23 23.09 -7.69
C ARG A 95 12.10 22.14 -8.04
N LEU A 96 11.83 22.00 -9.34
CA LEU A 96 10.81 21.12 -9.86
C LEU A 96 11.18 19.65 -9.60
N THR A 97 10.22 18.86 -9.12
CA THR A 97 10.39 17.43 -8.77
C THR A 97 9.43 16.52 -9.51
N VAL A 98 8.19 16.98 -9.75
CA VAL A 98 7.15 16.27 -10.48
C VAL A 98 6.29 17.27 -11.25
N VAL A 99 5.84 16.88 -12.44
CA VAL A 99 4.86 17.61 -13.26
C VAL A 99 3.76 16.66 -13.68
N LEU A 100 2.51 17.08 -13.53
CA LEU A 100 1.35 16.43 -14.12
C LEU A 100 0.54 17.48 -14.89
N GLU A 101 0.50 17.37 -16.20
CA GLU A 101 -0.32 18.23 -17.05
C GLU A 101 -1.38 17.44 -17.83
N LEU A 102 -2.55 18.06 -17.97
CA LEU A 102 -3.64 17.59 -18.81
C LEU A 102 -3.99 18.67 -19.82
N SER A 103 -4.18 18.29 -21.08
CA SER A 103 -4.56 19.22 -22.13
C SER A 103 -5.58 18.60 -23.09
N ARG A 104 -6.51 19.42 -23.61
CA ARG A 104 -7.43 19.01 -24.68
C ARG A 104 -6.77 18.97 -26.06
N SER A 105 -5.61 19.62 -26.20
CA SER A 105 -4.82 19.65 -27.43
C SER A 105 -3.41 19.10 -27.18
N PRO A 106 -2.72 18.55 -28.19
CA PRO A 106 -1.33 18.13 -28.03
C PRO A 106 -0.45 19.28 -27.52
N PHE A 107 0.47 18.96 -26.62
CA PHE A 107 1.51 19.89 -26.19
C PHE A 107 2.51 20.11 -27.33
N PRO A 108 2.96 21.35 -27.58
CA PRO A 108 3.98 21.63 -28.58
C PRO A 108 5.24 20.79 -28.35
N LEU A 109 5.79 20.23 -29.44
CA LEU A 109 7.08 19.54 -29.48
C LEU A 109 8.18 20.42 -30.08
N ALA A 110 7.81 21.39 -30.91
CA ALA A 110 8.70 22.36 -31.52
C ALA A 110 8.85 23.59 -30.64
N THR A 111 10.03 24.20 -30.66
CA THR A 111 10.27 25.49 -30.00
C THR A 111 9.73 26.60 -30.94
N PRO A 112 9.31 27.78 -30.45
CA PRO A 112 8.83 28.89 -31.30
C PRO A 112 9.82 29.44 -32.37
N GLY A 113 10.90 28.75 -32.70
CA GLY A 113 11.81 29.03 -33.82
C GLY A 113 11.77 28.00 -34.96
N ASP A 114 11.06 26.88 -34.81
CA ASP A 114 11.00 25.83 -35.85
C ASP A 114 9.92 26.09 -36.92
N ALA A 115 9.14 27.17 -36.76
CA ALA A 115 8.34 27.72 -37.84
C ALA A 115 9.27 28.56 -38.74
N VAL A 116 9.95 27.90 -39.69
CA VAL A 116 10.61 28.60 -40.80
C VAL A 116 9.52 29.36 -41.55
N PRO A 117 9.58 30.70 -41.66
CA PRO A 117 8.66 31.42 -42.54
C PRO A 117 8.95 30.93 -43.96
N ALA A 118 7.90 30.55 -44.70
CA ALA A 118 8.00 30.34 -46.13
C ALA A 118 8.38 31.68 -46.79
N GLY A 119 9.68 31.94 -46.88
CA GLY A 119 10.29 33.05 -47.57
C GLY A 119 10.88 32.54 -48.87
N GLU A 120 10.34 33.07 -49.96
CA GLU A 120 10.69 32.80 -51.35
C GLU A 120 12.21 32.93 -51.59
N GLY A 121 12.79 31.92 -52.24
CA GLY A 121 14.21 31.92 -52.61
C GLY A 121 14.66 30.53 -53.04
N GLY A 122 14.37 30.16 -54.28
CA GLY A 122 14.72 28.86 -54.84
C GLY A 122 16.23 28.64 -54.96
N VAL A 123 16.69 27.45 -54.57
CA VAL A 123 17.80 26.73 -55.20
C VAL A 123 17.48 25.22 -55.12
N GLU A 124 17.56 24.53 -56.25
CA GLU A 124 17.29 23.09 -56.43
C GLU A 124 18.17 22.17 -55.55
N PRO A 125 17.72 20.94 -55.24
CA PRO A 125 18.49 20.00 -54.44
C PRO A 125 19.54 19.25 -55.28
N ALA A 126 20.80 19.27 -54.85
CA ALA A 126 21.80 18.32 -55.30
C ALA A 126 21.64 16.98 -54.55
N SER A 127 21.58 15.87 -55.30
CA SER A 127 21.45 14.50 -54.80
C SER A 127 22.64 14.06 -53.94
N PRO A 128 22.44 13.30 -52.85
CA PRO A 128 23.55 12.63 -52.18
C PRO A 128 23.83 11.26 -52.82
N THR A 129 25.05 11.11 -53.29
CA THR A 129 25.70 9.84 -53.66
C THR A 129 25.96 8.97 -52.42
N ALA A 130 25.78 7.67 -52.57
CA ALA A 130 26.08 6.65 -51.57
C ALA A 130 27.60 6.53 -51.28
N PRO A 131 28.01 6.08 -50.07
CA PRO A 131 29.34 5.54 -49.87
C PRO A 131 29.32 4.00 -49.79
N GLU A 132 30.13 3.38 -50.64
CA GLU A 132 30.59 2.00 -50.53
C GLU A 132 31.77 1.89 -49.54
N GLY A 133 31.91 0.72 -48.90
CA GLY A 133 33.24 0.10 -48.74
C GLY A 133 33.90 0.09 -47.34
N VAL A 134 33.68 -1.03 -46.65
CA VAL A 134 34.27 -1.59 -45.41
C VAL A 134 35.83 -1.70 -45.43
N PRO A 135 36.50 -2.03 -44.29
CA PRO A 135 36.75 -3.47 -44.05
C PRO A 135 36.60 -3.94 -42.59
N ALA A 136 36.33 -5.24 -42.52
CA ALA A 136 36.01 -6.04 -41.35
C ALA A 136 37.23 -6.41 -40.50
N GLY A 137 36.97 -6.85 -39.26
CA GLY A 137 37.81 -7.85 -38.61
C GLY A 137 37.91 -7.76 -37.09
N ARG A 138 37.01 -8.44 -36.36
CA ARG A 138 37.40 -9.40 -35.30
C ARG A 138 36.19 -10.15 -34.74
N THR A 139 36.14 -11.45 -35.04
CA THR A 139 35.39 -12.51 -34.36
C THR A 139 36.02 -12.79 -32.98
N VAL A 140 35.29 -13.24 -31.95
CA VAL A 140 35.02 -14.65 -31.50
C VAL A 140 34.50 -14.53 -30.03
N PRO A 141 33.76 -15.47 -29.38
CA PRO A 141 32.80 -16.49 -29.83
C PRO A 141 31.39 -16.37 -29.18
N ALA A 142 30.43 -17.08 -29.76
CA ALA A 142 29.21 -17.52 -29.10
C ALA A 142 29.50 -18.77 -28.23
N GLY A 143 28.85 -18.86 -27.07
CA GLY A 143 28.73 -20.11 -26.32
C GLY A 143 28.64 -19.92 -24.81
N ARG A 144 27.42 -20.00 -24.27
CA ARG A 144 27.04 -21.00 -23.25
C ARG A 144 25.55 -20.94 -22.97
N SER A 145 25.00 -22.14 -22.90
CA SER A 145 23.61 -22.52 -22.79
C SER A 145 22.91 -21.96 -21.55
N ALA A 146 21.61 -21.75 -21.68
CA ALA A 146 20.69 -21.50 -20.58
C ALA A 146 20.82 -22.59 -19.50
N PRO A 147 20.74 -22.25 -18.20
CA PRO A 147 20.56 -23.27 -17.18
C PRO A 147 19.11 -23.77 -17.22
N GLU A 148 18.99 -25.10 -17.30
CA GLU A 148 17.75 -25.86 -17.22
C GLU A 148 16.95 -25.53 -15.96
N ALA A 149 15.62 -25.49 -16.11
CA ALA A 149 14.69 -25.46 -15.00
C ALA A 149 14.79 -26.76 -14.18
N PRO A 150 14.87 -26.72 -12.85
CA PRO A 150 14.79 -27.94 -12.06
C PRO A 150 13.37 -28.51 -12.10
N SER A 151 13.30 -29.74 -12.58
CA SER A 151 12.14 -30.62 -12.64
C SER A 151 11.44 -30.76 -11.29
N ALA A 152 10.10 -30.77 -11.34
CA ALA A 152 9.24 -31.23 -10.26
C ALA A 152 9.69 -32.61 -9.74
N ARG A 153 9.94 -32.69 -8.44
CA ARG A 153 9.96 -33.95 -7.71
C ARG A 153 8.97 -33.85 -6.56
N ASP A 154 7.95 -34.68 -6.65
CA ASP A 154 7.05 -35.03 -5.56
C ASP A 154 7.87 -35.45 -4.34
N GLY A 155 7.63 -34.74 -3.25
CA GLY A 155 8.10 -35.06 -1.92
C GLY A 155 7.06 -34.56 -0.94
N GLY A 156 6.11 -35.43 -0.59
CA GLY A 156 5.13 -35.16 0.45
C GLY A 156 5.83 -34.89 1.78
N ALA A 157 6.02 -33.62 2.10
CA ALA A 157 6.43 -33.18 3.43
C ALA A 157 5.16 -33.09 4.28
N THR A 158 4.92 -34.10 5.10
CA THR A 158 4.04 -34.02 6.26
C THR A 158 4.36 -32.77 7.06
N ILE A 159 3.39 -31.87 7.16
CA ILE A 159 3.47 -30.66 7.96
C ILE A 159 3.56 -31.11 9.42
N ALA A 160 4.73 -30.97 10.03
CA ALA A 160 4.94 -31.31 11.43
C ALA A 160 4.04 -30.42 12.29
N ALA A 161 3.18 -31.05 13.11
CA ALA A 161 2.42 -30.36 14.13
C ALA A 161 3.39 -29.62 15.07
N GLY A 162 3.12 -28.33 15.30
CA GLY A 162 3.91 -27.51 16.23
C GLY A 162 3.93 -28.09 17.65
N PRO A 163 4.91 -27.69 18.48
CA PRO A 163 5.07 -28.24 19.84
C PRO A 163 3.82 -27.99 20.70
N PRO A 164 3.53 -28.88 21.68
CA PRO A 164 2.37 -28.75 22.54
C PRO A 164 2.43 -27.46 23.38
N ALA A 165 1.31 -26.73 23.41
CA ALA A 165 1.18 -25.44 24.07
C ALA A 165 1.15 -25.58 25.60
N GLU A 166 2.08 -24.93 26.28
CA GLU A 166 1.97 -24.70 27.73
C GLU A 166 0.82 -23.73 28.06
N PRO A 167 0.07 -23.94 29.16
CA PRO A 167 -1.03 -23.08 29.56
C PRO A 167 -0.55 -21.69 30.02
N VAL A 168 -1.28 -20.67 29.61
CA VAL A 168 -1.02 -19.25 29.91
C VAL A 168 -1.43 -18.93 31.35
N PRO A 169 -0.60 -18.25 32.16
CA PRO A 169 -1.04 -17.68 33.44
C PRO A 169 -2.02 -16.49 33.19
N ALA A 170 -3.12 -16.43 33.96
CA ALA A 170 -4.23 -15.47 33.79
C ALA A 170 -3.89 -14.00 34.14
N PRO A 171 -4.73 -13.03 33.74
CA PRO A 171 -5.27 -12.78 32.41
C PRO A 171 -4.50 -11.61 31.76
N VAL A 172 -3.94 -11.81 30.58
CA VAL A 172 -3.64 -10.68 29.70
C VAL A 172 -4.97 -9.96 29.44
N PRO A 173 -5.12 -8.64 29.64
CA PRO A 173 -6.33 -7.94 29.24
C PRO A 173 -6.43 -8.08 27.72
N ALA A 174 -7.21 -9.06 27.26
CA ALA A 174 -7.29 -9.43 25.86
C ALA A 174 -8.13 -8.38 25.12
N PRO A 175 -7.55 -7.62 24.17
CA PRO A 175 -8.33 -6.79 23.26
C PRO A 175 -9.11 -7.60 22.23
N TRP A 176 -9.13 -8.93 22.29
CA TRP A 176 -9.86 -9.80 21.38
C TRP A 176 -10.97 -10.55 22.13
N ASP A 177 -12.12 -10.66 21.47
CA ASP A 177 -13.26 -11.47 21.93
C ASP A 177 -13.55 -12.56 20.88
N ARG A 178 -14.71 -13.23 20.98
CA ARG A 178 -15.19 -14.39 20.17
C ARG A 178 -14.69 -14.51 18.72
N HIS A 179 -14.55 -13.42 17.96
CA HIS A 179 -13.85 -13.40 16.68
C HIS A 179 -13.07 -12.09 16.51
N LEU A 180 -11.79 -12.19 16.16
CA LEU A 180 -10.91 -11.06 15.84
C LEU A 180 -10.75 -10.92 14.33
N VAL A 181 -11.10 -9.75 13.78
CA VAL A 181 -10.81 -9.42 12.38
C VAL A 181 -9.75 -8.32 12.33
N VAL A 182 -8.69 -8.53 11.55
CA VAL A 182 -7.62 -7.55 11.35
C VAL A 182 -7.69 -7.06 9.91
N VAL A 183 -7.92 -5.77 9.69
CA VAL A 183 -8.05 -5.16 8.36
C VAL A 183 -6.95 -4.13 8.16
N LEU A 184 -5.95 -4.48 7.35
CA LEU A 184 -4.77 -3.64 7.07
C LEU A 184 -4.57 -3.48 5.57
N ALA A 185 -3.68 -2.57 5.17
CA ALA A 185 -3.60 -2.08 3.80
C ALA A 185 -2.76 -3.02 2.92
N HIS A 186 -1.61 -3.47 3.43
CA HIS A 186 -0.62 -4.21 2.65
C HIS A 186 -0.17 -5.51 3.35
N PRO A 187 0.34 -6.48 2.57
CA PRO A 187 1.05 -7.66 3.10
C PRO A 187 2.36 -7.29 3.81
N ASP A 188 2.39 -7.33 5.14
CA ASP A 188 3.51 -7.03 6.06
C ASP A 188 3.03 -6.21 7.27
N ASP A 189 2.08 -5.30 7.05
CA ASP A 189 1.49 -4.43 8.07
C ASP A 189 1.08 -5.21 9.33
N GLU A 190 0.58 -6.43 9.17
CA GLU A 190 0.12 -7.27 10.27
C GLU A 190 1.27 -7.76 11.15
N SER A 191 2.43 -8.05 10.56
CA SER A 191 3.63 -8.49 11.25
C SER A 191 4.28 -7.36 12.06
N PHE A 192 4.14 -6.12 11.61
CA PHE A 192 4.53 -4.94 12.38
C PHE A 192 3.49 -4.54 13.43
N GLY A 193 2.20 -4.75 13.14
CA GLY A 193 1.10 -4.23 13.96
C GLY A 193 0.57 -5.20 15.01
N ALA A 194 0.03 -6.33 14.57
CA ALA A 194 -0.93 -7.13 15.34
C ALA A 194 -0.65 -8.64 15.35
N ALA A 195 0.45 -9.13 14.77
CA ALA A 195 0.74 -10.55 14.67
C ALA A 195 0.88 -11.25 16.03
N GLY A 196 1.42 -10.57 17.05
CA GLY A 196 1.48 -11.11 18.40
C GLY A 196 0.10 -11.22 19.05
N THR A 197 -0.73 -10.19 18.91
CA THR A 197 -2.14 -10.18 19.33
C THR A 197 -2.91 -11.31 18.64
N MET A 198 -2.75 -11.49 17.33
CA MET A 198 -3.36 -12.59 16.59
C MET A 198 -2.88 -13.96 17.10
N ALA A 199 -1.58 -14.14 17.35
CA ALA A 199 -1.04 -15.40 17.89
C ALA A 199 -1.60 -15.71 19.30
N LEU A 200 -1.76 -14.70 20.15
CA LEU A 200 -2.40 -14.88 21.46
C LEU A 200 -3.88 -15.26 21.35
N ALA A 201 -4.63 -14.64 20.44
CA ALA A 201 -6.02 -15.00 20.16
C ALA A 201 -6.13 -16.46 19.67
N VAL A 202 -5.27 -16.87 18.73
CA VAL A 202 -5.20 -18.27 18.23
C VAL A 202 -4.89 -19.25 19.36
N ARG A 203 -3.93 -18.96 20.25
CA ARG A 203 -3.63 -19.80 21.42
C ARG A 203 -4.83 -19.97 22.36
N GLN A 204 -5.71 -18.97 22.41
CA GLN A 204 -6.95 -19.00 23.19
C GLN A 204 -8.12 -19.61 22.41
N ARG A 205 -7.86 -20.19 21.22
CA ARG A 205 -8.87 -20.77 20.31
C ARG A 205 -9.93 -19.76 19.88
N ILE A 206 -9.56 -18.49 19.80
CA ILE A 206 -10.39 -17.43 19.24
C ILE A 206 -10.12 -17.37 17.74
N PRO A 207 -11.15 -17.54 16.88
CA PRO A 207 -11.04 -17.34 15.45
C PRO A 207 -10.46 -15.98 15.09
N VAL A 208 -9.56 -15.98 14.11
CA VAL A 208 -8.91 -14.79 13.57
C VAL A 208 -9.07 -14.78 12.05
N THR A 209 -9.49 -13.64 11.50
CA THR A 209 -9.49 -13.37 10.06
C THR A 209 -8.55 -12.21 9.77
N MET A 210 -7.54 -12.44 8.93
CA MET A 210 -6.64 -11.41 8.44
C MET A 210 -7.07 -10.93 7.05
N VAL A 211 -7.30 -9.64 6.90
CA VAL A 211 -7.71 -8.99 5.65
C VAL A 211 -6.67 -7.98 5.22
N SER A 212 -6.09 -8.18 4.05
CA SER A 212 -5.27 -7.18 3.37
C SER A 212 -6.07 -6.50 2.27
N VAL A 213 -6.11 -5.17 2.25
CA VAL A 213 -6.88 -4.41 1.24
C VAL A 213 -6.23 -4.51 -0.14
N THR A 214 -4.91 -4.54 -0.19
CA THR A 214 -4.11 -4.58 -1.43
C THR A 214 -3.21 -5.83 -1.48
N ALA A 215 -2.53 -6.04 -2.61
CA ALA A 215 -1.47 -7.05 -2.72
C ALA A 215 -0.07 -6.47 -2.47
N GLY A 216 0.06 -5.17 -2.15
CA GLY A 216 1.35 -4.53 -1.95
C GLY A 216 2.23 -4.45 -3.22
N GLN A 217 1.63 -4.52 -4.40
CA GLN A 217 2.35 -4.62 -5.68
C GLN A 217 3.10 -3.35 -6.08
N MET A 218 2.92 -2.23 -5.36
CA MET A 218 3.64 -0.96 -5.56
C MET A 218 4.71 -0.71 -4.48
N GLY A 219 5.02 -1.72 -3.67
CA GLY A 219 6.11 -1.69 -2.69
C GLY A 219 7.45 -1.28 -3.32
N ARG A 220 8.22 -0.45 -2.60
CA ARG A 220 9.55 0.02 -3.04
C ARG A 220 10.60 -1.09 -2.96
N ARG A 221 10.47 -2.01 -2.00
CA ARG A 221 11.37 -3.15 -1.84
C ARG A 221 10.81 -4.34 -2.61
N VAL A 222 11.66 -4.94 -3.44
CA VAL A 222 11.37 -6.17 -4.20
C VAL A 222 12.28 -7.32 -3.76
N GLY A 223 12.90 -7.21 -2.57
CA GLY A 223 13.98 -8.08 -2.09
C GLY A 223 15.39 -7.58 -2.44
N GLN A 224 16.39 -8.15 -1.79
CA GLN A 224 17.82 -7.95 -2.10
C GLN A 224 18.55 -9.30 -2.07
N PRO A 225 19.11 -9.79 -3.20
CA PRO A 225 18.83 -9.31 -4.57
C PRO A 225 17.32 -9.35 -4.89
N PRO A 226 16.85 -8.65 -5.95
CA PRO A 226 15.43 -8.66 -6.32
C PRO A 226 14.86 -10.09 -6.47
N LEU A 227 13.74 -10.34 -5.80
CA LEU A 227 13.01 -11.61 -5.81
C LEU A 227 11.86 -11.64 -6.82
N ALA A 228 11.41 -10.46 -7.28
CA ALA A 228 10.32 -10.33 -8.25
C ALA A 228 10.48 -9.08 -9.13
N THR A 229 9.86 -9.13 -10.31
CA THR A 229 9.57 -7.93 -11.11
C THR A 229 8.42 -7.12 -10.48
N ARG A 230 8.10 -5.96 -11.05
CA ARG A 230 6.95 -5.15 -10.60
C ARG A 230 5.64 -5.95 -10.69
N GLU A 231 5.45 -6.68 -11.77
CA GLU A 231 4.25 -7.50 -12.04
C GLU A 231 4.19 -8.73 -11.12
N GLY A 232 5.35 -9.32 -10.81
CA GLY A 232 5.45 -10.49 -9.93
C GLY A 232 5.33 -10.17 -8.44
N LEU A 233 5.48 -8.90 -8.03
CA LEU A 233 5.56 -8.53 -6.61
C LEU A 233 4.27 -8.79 -5.84
N GLY A 234 3.10 -8.50 -6.42
CA GLY A 234 1.81 -8.72 -5.77
C GLY A 234 1.57 -10.19 -5.41
N PRO A 235 1.64 -11.12 -6.38
CA PRO A 235 1.53 -12.55 -6.11
C PRO A 235 2.56 -13.06 -5.09
N LEU A 236 3.82 -12.59 -5.18
CA LEU A 236 4.86 -12.92 -4.19
C LEU A 236 4.44 -12.51 -2.78
N ARG A 237 4.06 -11.24 -2.59
CA ARG A 237 3.68 -10.68 -1.29
C ARG A 237 2.42 -11.32 -0.70
N ILE A 238 1.46 -11.74 -1.53
CA ILE A 238 0.33 -12.56 -1.06
C ILE A 238 0.80 -13.91 -0.52
N GLY A 239 1.78 -14.54 -1.18
CA GLY A 239 2.42 -15.76 -0.70
C GLY A 239 3.14 -15.55 0.64
N GLU A 240 3.89 -14.46 0.77
CA GLU A 240 4.57 -14.06 2.01
C GLU A 240 3.58 -13.84 3.15
N LEU A 241 2.48 -13.12 2.91
CA LEU A 241 1.40 -12.94 3.90
C LEU A 241 0.81 -14.27 4.36
N ARG A 242 0.53 -15.20 3.43
CA ARG A 242 -0.01 -16.52 3.80
C ARG A 242 0.98 -17.32 4.64
N GLN A 243 2.27 -17.26 4.31
CA GLN A 243 3.32 -17.90 5.12
C GLN A 243 3.43 -17.25 6.51
N ALA A 244 3.35 -15.92 6.57
CA ALA A 244 3.38 -15.18 7.82
C ALA A 244 2.20 -15.58 8.72
N MET A 245 0.99 -15.62 8.16
CA MET A 245 -0.23 -15.99 8.88
C MET A 245 -0.24 -17.46 9.29
N ALA A 246 0.31 -18.36 8.48
CA ALA A 246 0.53 -19.75 8.88
C ALA A 246 1.45 -19.87 10.11
N ALA A 247 2.51 -19.05 10.20
CA ALA A 247 3.40 -19.04 11.36
C ALA A 247 2.73 -18.48 12.64
N VAL A 248 1.78 -17.55 12.48
CA VAL A 248 0.94 -17.03 13.58
C VAL A 248 -0.14 -18.05 13.99
N GLY A 249 -0.54 -18.94 13.08
CA GLY A 249 -1.64 -19.90 13.24
C GLY A 249 -2.99 -19.39 12.74
N VAL A 250 -2.99 -18.34 11.90
CA VAL A 250 -4.19 -17.77 11.28
C VAL A 250 -4.42 -18.43 9.91
N GLY A 251 -5.54 -19.15 9.77
CA GLY A 251 -5.91 -19.84 8.52
C GLY A 251 -6.78 -19.02 7.56
N ASP A 252 -7.59 -18.09 8.06
CA ASP A 252 -8.45 -17.24 7.23
C ASP A 252 -7.72 -15.95 6.83
N VAL A 253 -7.19 -15.95 5.61
CA VAL A 253 -6.43 -14.84 5.02
C VAL A 253 -7.10 -14.39 3.73
N ARG A 254 -7.57 -13.14 3.71
CA ARG A 254 -8.35 -12.56 2.60
C ARG A 254 -7.63 -11.35 2.01
N VAL A 255 -7.66 -11.23 0.69
CA VAL A 255 -7.08 -10.07 -0.03
C VAL A 255 -8.18 -9.42 -0.86
N LEU A 256 -8.45 -8.14 -0.62
CA LEU A 256 -9.54 -7.42 -1.30
C LEU A 256 -9.19 -6.96 -2.72
N GLY A 257 -7.91 -6.98 -3.10
CA GLY A 257 -7.48 -6.72 -4.47
C GLY A 257 -7.64 -5.27 -4.93
N VAL A 258 -7.69 -4.30 -4.00
CA VAL A 258 -7.55 -2.88 -4.37
C VAL A 258 -6.10 -2.65 -4.83
N TRP A 259 -5.91 -1.81 -5.85
CA TRP A 259 -4.57 -1.54 -6.34
C TRP A 259 -3.77 -0.72 -5.32
N ASP A 260 -2.56 -1.16 -4.99
CA ASP A 260 -1.66 -0.48 -4.06
C ASP A 260 -1.38 0.96 -4.55
N LYS A 261 -1.32 1.93 -3.61
CA LYS A 261 -1.34 3.39 -3.78
C LYS A 261 -2.66 4.01 -4.24
N THR A 262 -3.72 3.22 -4.40
CA THR A 262 -4.99 3.73 -4.93
C THR A 262 -6.15 3.66 -3.96
N VAL A 263 -5.95 3.21 -2.72
CA VAL A 263 -7.05 2.99 -1.76
C VAL A 263 -7.75 4.31 -1.45
N GLU A 264 -7.01 5.42 -1.34
CA GLU A 264 -7.57 6.77 -1.09
C GLU A 264 -8.37 7.37 -2.26
N PHE A 265 -8.24 6.79 -3.47
CA PHE A 265 -8.99 7.19 -4.66
C PHE A 265 -10.20 6.28 -4.92
N GLN A 266 -10.36 5.18 -4.18
CA GLN A 266 -11.54 4.33 -4.31
C GLN A 266 -12.78 4.98 -3.69
N ASP A 267 -13.95 4.51 -4.11
CA ASP A 267 -15.20 4.76 -3.38
C ASP A 267 -15.11 4.09 -2.00
N ARG A 268 -14.98 4.95 -0.98
CA ARG A 268 -14.88 4.53 0.42
C ARG A 268 -16.09 3.72 0.87
N SER A 269 -17.30 4.09 0.44
CA SER A 269 -18.54 3.42 0.85
C SER A 269 -18.60 2.00 0.29
N ARG A 270 -18.12 1.82 -0.95
CA ARG A 270 -18.01 0.49 -1.57
C ARG A 270 -16.99 -0.38 -0.85
N LEU A 271 -15.82 0.17 -0.50
CA LEU A 271 -14.82 -0.56 0.29
C LEU A 271 -15.35 -0.90 1.70
N ALA A 272 -16.01 0.05 2.36
CA ALA A 272 -16.64 -0.13 3.66
C ALA A 272 -17.72 -1.22 3.63
N ALA A 273 -18.55 -1.28 2.57
CA ALA A 273 -19.55 -2.33 2.41
C ALA A 273 -18.92 -3.73 2.28
N ARG A 274 -17.79 -3.86 1.55
CA ARG A 274 -17.05 -5.12 1.43
C ARG A 274 -16.45 -5.55 2.77
N ILE A 275 -15.86 -4.60 3.51
CA ILE A 275 -15.32 -4.85 4.85
C ILE A 275 -16.45 -5.26 5.80
N ARG A 276 -17.56 -4.53 5.81
CA ARG A 276 -18.74 -4.84 6.65
C ARG A 276 -19.28 -6.23 6.37
N GLY A 277 -19.36 -6.64 5.09
CA GLY A 277 -19.77 -8.00 4.73
C GLY A 277 -18.89 -9.07 5.39
N ILE A 278 -17.58 -8.87 5.44
CA ILE A 278 -16.66 -9.77 6.17
C ILE A 278 -16.96 -9.74 7.67
N LEU A 279 -17.13 -8.55 8.27
CA LEU A 279 -17.40 -8.43 9.70
C LEU A 279 -18.71 -9.14 10.11
N GLU A 280 -19.75 -9.03 9.29
CA GLU A 280 -21.04 -9.68 9.50
C GLU A 280 -20.95 -11.19 9.28
N GLU A 281 -20.28 -11.63 8.21
CA GLU A 281 -20.03 -13.05 7.89
C GLU A 281 -19.30 -13.77 9.03
N THR A 282 -18.27 -13.14 9.58
CA THR A 282 -17.47 -13.72 10.67
C THR A 282 -18.11 -13.54 12.05
N GLY A 283 -19.14 -12.70 12.18
CA GLY A 283 -19.68 -12.29 13.48
C GLY A 283 -18.63 -11.57 14.34
N ALA A 284 -17.82 -10.70 13.72
CA ALA A 284 -16.70 -10.02 14.34
C ALA A 284 -17.11 -9.32 15.64
N THR A 285 -16.33 -9.55 16.70
CA THR A 285 -16.52 -8.86 18.00
C THR A 285 -15.41 -7.87 18.31
N THR A 286 -14.25 -8.04 17.68
CA THR A 286 -13.15 -7.08 17.72
C THR A 286 -12.60 -6.90 16.32
N VAL A 287 -12.34 -5.65 15.95
CA VAL A 287 -11.69 -5.26 14.70
C VAL A 287 -10.43 -4.47 15.01
N ILE A 288 -9.31 -4.83 14.39
CA ILE A 288 -8.06 -4.05 14.42
C ILE A 288 -7.83 -3.47 13.01
N THR A 289 -7.52 -2.18 12.93
CA THR A 289 -7.19 -1.50 11.66
C THR A 289 -6.27 -0.30 11.89
N PHE A 290 -6.10 0.58 10.91
CA PHE A 290 -5.38 1.84 11.05
C PHE A 290 -6.29 2.98 11.55
N HIS A 291 -5.70 3.98 12.21
CA HIS A 291 -6.42 5.22 12.48
C HIS A 291 -6.68 5.97 11.16
N PRO A 292 -7.89 6.53 10.93
CA PRO A 292 -8.28 7.15 9.65
C PRO A 292 -7.46 8.38 9.22
N LYS A 293 -6.63 8.92 10.11
CA LYS A 293 -5.75 10.07 9.85
C LYS A 293 -4.29 9.88 10.29
N LEU A 294 -4.01 8.85 11.10
CA LEU A 294 -2.72 8.68 11.79
C LEU A 294 -2.04 7.35 11.43
N GLY A 295 -2.45 6.71 10.34
CA GLY A 295 -1.85 5.48 9.83
C GLY A 295 -0.47 5.65 9.21
N GLY A 296 -0.01 6.89 8.97
CA GLY A 296 1.33 7.20 8.46
C GLY A 296 1.53 6.99 6.96
N HIS A 297 0.57 6.38 6.27
CA HIS A 297 0.53 6.20 4.83
C HIS A 297 -0.89 6.50 4.30
N PRO A 298 -1.06 7.04 3.08
CA PRO A 298 -2.39 7.34 2.54
C PRO A 298 -3.32 6.13 2.49
N ASP A 299 -2.84 4.97 2.02
CA ASP A 299 -3.65 3.75 1.99
C ASP A 299 -3.99 3.22 3.39
N HIS A 300 -3.14 3.47 4.40
CA HIS A 300 -3.43 3.11 5.79
C HIS A 300 -4.59 3.96 6.30
N ASN A 301 -4.53 5.28 6.09
CA ASN A 301 -5.59 6.20 6.46
C ASN A 301 -6.91 5.86 5.76
N ALA A 302 -6.86 5.56 4.46
CA ALA A 302 -8.04 5.19 3.68
C ALA A 302 -8.64 3.84 4.14
N THR A 303 -7.80 2.84 4.40
CA THR A 303 -8.21 1.54 4.97
C THR A 303 -8.87 1.72 6.35
N GLY A 304 -8.26 2.52 7.21
CA GLY A 304 -8.80 2.88 8.52
C GLY A 304 -10.15 3.58 8.41
N ALA A 305 -10.27 4.57 7.52
CA ALA A 305 -11.52 5.29 7.30
C ALA A 305 -12.65 4.40 6.77
N ALA A 306 -12.35 3.50 5.81
CA ALA A 306 -13.34 2.55 5.31
C ALA A 306 -13.76 1.53 6.38
N THR A 307 -12.82 1.08 7.22
CA THR A 307 -13.12 0.15 8.32
C THR A 307 -13.95 0.82 9.42
N VAL A 308 -13.64 2.08 9.77
CA VAL A 308 -14.47 2.89 10.68
C VAL A 308 -15.89 3.01 10.13
N GLU A 309 -16.05 3.35 8.85
CA GLU A 309 -17.37 3.46 8.22
C GLU A 309 -18.12 2.11 8.23
N ALA A 310 -17.42 1.00 7.96
CA ALA A 310 -17.97 -0.35 8.03
C ALA A 310 -18.52 -0.66 9.43
N VAL A 311 -17.74 -0.41 10.48
CA VAL A 311 -18.14 -0.64 11.88
C VAL A 311 -19.28 0.29 12.31
N MET A 312 -19.21 1.58 11.97
CA MET A 312 -20.26 2.53 12.35
C MET A 312 -21.59 2.28 11.63
N GLY A 313 -21.54 1.64 10.46
CA GLY A 313 -22.71 1.15 9.73
C GLY A 313 -23.42 -0.04 10.39
N ILE A 314 -22.79 -0.76 11.33
CA ILE A 314 -23.42 -1.85 12.09
C ILE A 314 -24.28 -1.23 13.22
N PRO A 315 -25.44 -1.81 13.58
CA PRO A 315 -26.26 -1.32 14.69
C PRO A 315 -25.47 -1.21 16.01
N PRO A 316 -25.61 -0.13 16.81
CA PRO A 316 -24.79 0.12 18.00
C PRO A 316 -24.64 -1.06 18.97
N ALA A 317 -25.70 -1.83 19.19
CA ALA A 317 -25.71 -2.99 20.08
C ALA A 317 -24.88 -4.19 19.58
N GLN A 318 -24.51 -4.19 18.30
CA GLN A 318 -23.77 -5.26 17.63
C GLN A 318 -22.39 -4.80 17.13
N ARG A 319 -22.07 -3.50 17.26
CA ARG A 319 -20.79 -2.96 16.76
C ARG A 319 -19.62 -3.63 17.48
N PRO A 320 -18.66 -4.23 16.76
CA PRO A 320 -17.46 -4.75 17.39
C PRO A 320 -16.66 -3.63 18.06
N ARG A 321 -15.84 -4.00 19.05
CA ARG A 321 -14.76 -3.14 19.54
C ARG A 321 -13.84 -2.81 18.35
N LEU A 322 -13.52 -1.53 18.15
CA LEU A 322 -12.64 -1.08 17.07
C LEU A 322 -11.37 -0.50 17.65
N LEU A 323 -10.25 -1.10 17.26
CA LEU A 323 -8.91 -0.77 17.71
C LEU A 323 -8.08 -0.30 16.52
N CYS A 324 -7.28 0.74 16.74
CA CYS A 324 -6.39 1.28 15.74
C CYS A 324 -4.94 0.99 16.12
N VAL A 325 -4.18 0.35 15.23
CA VAL A 325 -2.73 0.19 15.41
C VAL A 325 -2.10 1.57 15.59
N ARG A 326 -1.19 1.68 16.55
CA ARG A 326 -0.41 2.91 16.71
C ARG A 326 0.61 2.97 15.58
N GLY A 327 0.29 3.76 14.56
CA GLY A 327 1.13 3.97 13.39
C GLY A 327 2.49 4.62 13.72
N PRO A 328 3.30 4.92 12.69
CA PRO A 328 4.64 5.49 12.88
C PRO A 328 4.63 6.93 13.44
N VAL A 329 3.48 7.60 13.46
CA VAL A 329 3.31 8.96 14.01
C VAL A 329 3.25 8.89 15.54
N ARG A 330 4.42 8.79 16.16
CA ARG A 330 4.57 8.43 17.59
C ARG A 330 4.09 9.49 18.57
N ASP A 331 4.16 10.76 18.17
CA ASP A 331 3.84 11.91 19.02
C ASP A 331 2.39 12.40 18.82
N ALA A 332 1.65 11.80 17.90
CA ALA A 332 0.24 12.08 17.76
C ALA A 332 -0.54 11.42 18.90
N ASP A 333 -1.21 12.25 19.70
CA ASP A 333 -2.21 11.80 20.66
C ASP A 333 -3.60 12.22 20.17
N PRO A 334 -4.40 11.28 19.62
CA PRO A 334 -5.77 11.56 19.23
C PRO A 334 -6.73 11.72 20.42
N GLY A 335 -6.23 11.68 21.66
CA GLY A 335 -7.06 11.71 22.88
C GLY A 335 -7.85 10.42 23.08
N LEU A 336 -7.40 9.32 22.49
CA LEU A 336 -8.07 8.01 22.56
C LEU A 336 -7.42 7.13 23.64
N PRO A 337 -8.22 6.33 24.38
CA PRO A 337 -7.67 5.37 25.33
C PRO A 337 -6.73 4.39 24.64
N LEU A 338 -5.75 3.88 25.41
CA LEU A 338 -4.79 2.90 24.92
C LEU A 338 -5.05 1.53 25.54
N VAL A 339 -4.83 0.50 24.75
CA VAL A 339 -4.65 -0.88 25.21
C VAL A 339 -3.27 -1.34 24.76
N THR A 340 -2.47 -1.85 25.70
CA THR A 340 -1.19 -2.49 25.42
C THR A 340 -1.28 -3.97 25.72
N VAL A 341 -0.85 -4.78 24.76
CA VAL A 341 -0.84 -6.24 24.83
C VAL A 341 0.60 -6.71 24.95
N PRO A 342 1.00 -7.37 26.05
CA PRO A 342 2.26 -8.09 26.11
C PRO A 342 2.21 -9.31 25.17
N VAL A 343 3.08 -9.32 24.15
CA VAL A 343 3.16 -10.38 23.14
C VAL A 343 4.45 -11.21 23.24
N GLU A 344 5.25 -10.98 24.28
CA GLU A 344 6.50 -11.70 24.53
C GLU A 344 6.33 -13.23 24.51
N ALA A 345 5.24 -13.74 25.08
CA ALA A 345 4.93 -15.17 25.14
C ALA A 345 4.66 -15.81 23.76
N VAL A 346 4.51 -15.01 22.71
CA VAL A 346 4.35 -15.43 21.31
C VAL A 346 5.36 -14.76 20.39
N ARG A 347 6.47 -14.28 20.96
CA ARG A 347 7.60 -13.71 20.20
C ARG A 347 8.04 -14.62 19.05
N PRO A 348 8.23 -15.96 19.21
CA PRO A 348 8.66 -16.81 18.10
C PRO A 348 7.73 -16.77 16.89
N GLN A 349 6.40 -16.75 17.11
CA GLN A 349 5.39 -16.64 16.05
C GLN A 349 5.47 -15.29 15.34
N LYS A 350 5.59 -14.20 16.11
CA LYS A 350 5.70 -12.85 15.54
C LYS A 350 6.98 -12.66 14.74
N GLU A 351 8.11 -13.16 15.23
CA GLU A 351 9.37 -13.12 14.49
C GLU A 351 9.31 -13.98 13.21
N ALA A 352 8.70 -15.16 13.28
CA ALA A 352 8.52 -16.01 12.09
C ALA A 352 7.62 -15.33 11.04
N ALA A 353 6.54 -14.67 11.46
CA ALA A 353 5.69 -13.87 10.59
C ALA A 353 6.48 -12.74 9.92
N PHE A 354 7.27 -12.01 10.71
CA PHE A 354 8.14 -10.94 10.22
C PHE A 354 9.16 -11.41 9.18
N ARG A 355 9.82 -12.55 9.43
CA ARG A 355 10.80 -13.14 8.51
C ARG A 355 10.18 -13.71 7.22
N ALA A 356 8.88 -14.02 7.23
CA ALA A 356 8.19 -14.51 6.04
C ALA A 356 8.06 -13.43 4.94
N HIS A 357 8.03 -12.15 5.31
CA HIS A 357 7.98 -11.00 4.38
C HIS A 357 9.34 -10.66 3.77
N ARG A 358 10.02 -11.65 3.19
CA ARG A 358 11.41 -11.54 2.69
C ARG A 358 11.61 -10.35 1.75
N SER A 359 10.63 -10.06 0.89
CA SER A 359 10.69 -8.94 -0.04
C SER A 359 10.77 -7.56 0.66
N GLN A 360 10.27 -7.47 1.90
CA GLN A 360 10.19 -6.25 2.70
C GLN A 360 11.22 -6.21 3.83
N THR A 361 11.52 -7.36 4.45
CA THR A 361 12.33 -7.48 5.67
C THR A 361 13.75 -7.97 5.43
N TYR A 362 14.19 -8.17 4.18
CA TYR A 362 15.58 -8.53 3.89
C TYR A 362 16.60 -7.51 4.47
N GLY A 363 17.72 -8.03 4.97
CA GLY A 363 18.82 -7.23 5.53
C GLY A 363 18.41 -6.45 6.79
N TRP A 364 17.32 -6.88 7.43
CA TRP A 364 16.81 -6.26 8.65
C TRP A 364 17.71 -6.56 9.86
N GLU A 365 18.15 -7.81 10.00
CA GLU A 365 19.00 -8.26 11.11
C GLU A 365 20.35 -7.51 11.11
N GLU A 366 21.03 -7.46 9.97
CA GLU A 366 22.27 -6.69 9.79
C GLU A 366 22.10 -5.20 10.12
N ARG A 367 20.96 -4.61 9.75
CA ARG A 367 20.66 -3.21 10.06
C ARG A 367 20.44 -2.99 11.56
N MET A 368 19.81 -3.92 12.27
CA MET A 368 19.68 -3.85 13.74
C MET A 368 21.04 -3.93 14.42
N GLU A 369 21.97 -4.74 13.91
CA GLU A 369 23.33 -4.82 14.47
C GLU A 369 24.10 -3.50 14.31
N GLN A 370 23.83 -2.78 13.22
CA GLN A 370 24.50 -1.51 12.90
C GLN A 370 23.85 -0.27 13.55
N ASP A 371 22.59 -0.38 14.00
CA ASP A 371 21.83 0.73 14.60
C ASP A 371 21.21 0.33 15.95
N PRO A 372 21.89 0.65 17.07
CA PRO A 372 21.41 0.35 18.42
C PRO A 372 20.07 1.00 18.79
N GLU A 373 19.73 2.16 18.21
CA GLU A 373 18.46 2.83 18.47
C GLU A 373 17.31 2.07 17.78
N MET A 374 17.51 1.70 16.52
CA MET A 374 16.58 0.87 15.78
C MET A 374 16.42 -0.51 16.43
N ALA A 375 17.51 -1.10 16.95
CA ALA A 375 17.46 -2.36 17.70
C ALA A 375 16.56 -2.26 18.94
N ARG A 376 16.70 -1.21 19.76
CA ARG A 376 15.83 -0.96 20.92
C ARG A 376 14.38 -0.76 20.50
N ARG A 377 14.15 -0.04 19.41
CA ARG A 377 12.81 0.17 18.84
C ARG A 377 12.16 -1.16 18.44
N PHE A 378 12.94 -2.07 17.86
CA PHE A 378 12.46 -3.37 17.42
C PHE A 378 12.31 -4.39 18.52
N ALA A 379 13.12 -4.31 19.58
CA ALA A 379 12.89 -5.13 20.77
C ALA A 379 11.45 -4.96 21.29
N ARG A 380 10.93 -3.72 21.28
CA ARG A 380 9.54 -3.45 21.69
C ARG A 380 8.49 -4.06 20.77
N LEU A 381 8.77 -4.13 19.46
CA LEU A 381 7.88 -4.74 18.47
C LEU A 381 7.53 -6.17 18.85
N PHE A 382 8.48 -6.90 19.44
CA PHE A 382 8.33 -8.32 19.78
C PHE A 382 7.90 -8.57 21.23
N THR A 383 7.88 -7.52 22.07
CA THR A 383 7.47 -7.63 23.48
C THR A 383 6.04 -7.13 23.71
N GLU A 384 5.62 -6.06 23.02
CA GLU A 384 4.33 -5.42 23.23
C GLU A 384 3.71 -4.87 21.93
N GLU A 385 2.38 -4.87 21.87
CA GLU A 385 1.60 -4.24 20.81
C GLU A 385 0.61 -3.26 21.43
N THR A 386 0.52 -2.05 20.89
CA THR A 386 -0.32 -0.97 21.45
C THR A 386 -1.34 -0.49 20.41
N PHE A 387 -2.58 -0.35 20.87
CA PHE A 387 -3.71 0.07 20.07
C PHE A 387 -4.46 1.24 20.72
N TRP A 388 -4.92 2.19 19.90
CA TRP A 388 -5.94 3.15 20.31
C TRP A 388 -7.32 2.51 20.29
N VAL A 389 -8.12 2.73 21.31
CA VAL A 389 -9.52 2.31 21.36
C VAL A 389 -10.37 3.37 20.65
N TYR A 390 -10.70 3.13 19.39
CA TYR A 390 -11.53 4.03 18.59
C TYR A 390 -13.01 3.87 18.91
N TRP A 391 -13.45 2.63 19.15
CA TRP A 391 -14.79 2.32 19.64
C TRP A 391 -14.70 1.20 20.68
N PRO A 392 -15.24 1.36 21.89
CA PRO A 392 -15.07 0.37 22.96
C PRO A 392 -15.84 -0.94 22.73
N GLY A 393 -16.80 -0.97 21.79
CA GLY A 393 -17.76 -2.05 21.61
C GLY A 393 -19.04 -1.83 22.44
N PRO A 394 -19.96 -2.79 22.48
CA PRO A 394 -21.17 -2.67 23.28
C PRO A 394 -20.80 -2.79 24.77
N ALA A 395 -21.41 -1.96 25.62
CA ALA A 395 -21.25 -2.06 27.07
C ALA A 395 -21.62 -3.49 27.54
N GLY A 396 -20.72 -4.13 28.28
CA GLY A 396 -20.61 -5.58 28.39
C GLY A 396 -21.91 -6.35 28.63
N ARG A 397 -22.14 -7.39 27.82
CA ARG A 397 -22.74 -8.62 28.36
C ARG A 397 -21.68 -9.22 29.27
N LYS A 398 -21.90 -9.16 30.58
CA LYS A 398 -21.09 -9.93 31.55
C LYS A 398 -21.02 -11.38 31.05
N GLY A 399 -19.81 -11.89 30.91
CA GLY A 399 -19.60 -13.28 30.52
C GLY A 399 -20.33 -14.24 31.46
N GLY A 400 -21.03 -15.20 30.88
CA GLY A 400 -21.47 -16.42 31.56
C GLY A 400 -22.59 -16.27 32.58
N GLU A 401 -23.83 -16.01 32.14
CA GLU A 401 -24.96 -16.70 32.76
C GLU A 401 -25.24 -17.96 31.91
N PRO A 402 -25.23 -19.17 32.50
CA PRO A 402 -25.66 -20.35 31.77
C PRO A 402 -27.13 -20.17 31.41
N ALA A 403 -27.49 -20.56 30.19
CA ALA A 403 -28.90 -20.72 29.82
C ALA A 403 -29.53 -21.69 30.83
N SER A 404 -30.31 -21.15 31.76
CA SER A 404 -31.16 -21.97 32.62
C SER A 404 -32.19 -22.62 31.70
N ALA A 405 -32.03 -23.93 31.55
CA ALA A 405 -33.10 -24.78 31.06
C ALA A 405 -34.31 -24.57 31.99
N GLN A 406 -35.36 -23.93 31.49
CA GLN A 406 -36.69 -24.11 32.04
C GLN A 406 -37.32 -25.27 31.26
N GLY A 407 -37.23 -26.44 31.87
CA GLY A 407 -38.12 -27.55 31.58
C GLY A 407 -39.45 -27.35 32.31
N ASP A 408 -40.51 -27.76 31.62
CA ASP A 408 -41.81 -28.26 32.06
C ASP A 408 -42.42 -27.75 33.38
N SER A 409 -43.59 -27.12 33.22
CA SER A 409 -44.80 -27.39 34.01
C SER A 409 -46.02 -27.24 33.11
#